data_AF-A0A1V4R3C4-F1
#
_entry.id   AF-A0A1V4R3C4-F1
#
_cell.length_a   1.000
_cell.length_b   1.000
_cell.length_c   1.000
_cell.angle_alpha   90.00
_cell.angle_beta   90.00
_cell.angle_gamma   90.00
#
_symmetry.space_group_name_H-M   'P 1'
#
loop_
_entity.id
_entity.type
_entity.pdbx_description
1 polymer ?
#
loop_
_entity_poly.entity_id
_entity_poly.type
_entity_poly.pdbx_seq_one_letter_code
_entity_poly.pdbx_strand_id
1 'polypeptide(L)'
;MKIITWNLANYDDHPHWDDRLKMIVNEIAKHQPDVLALQEIRYNTDHPSTKESHFNMADQILLELQMKNLYKKARVITQPAMYYGKTHWEGITLITNLETIETGNIFHTLLDISSDQNKRITQYAVMANHEITFAIFNTHFSYKELGMKLNVDETINYMNRFAGYPLMLVGDMNAKPDNENIHKFALEGYTDIWQKLHPKENGFTYKSFKPTKRIDFCWVNDLMIDKVKKIEIIGNSSNENGIYPSDHFGLIIEIME
;
A
#
# COMPACT_ATOMS: atom_id res chain seq x y z
N MET A 1 11.55 -5.75 -12.50
CA MET A 1 10.15 -5.49 -12.07
C MET A 1 10.10 -4.50 -10.91
N LYS A 2 9.16 -3.55 -10.95
CA LYS A 2 9.01 -2.47 -9.95
C LYS A 2 7.65 -2.53 -9.25
N ILE A 3 7.66 -2.33 -7.94
CA ILE A 3 6.46 -2.30 -7.10
C ILE A 3 6.45 -0.97 -6.37
N ILE A 4 5.31 -0.29 -6.34
CA ILE A 4 5.10 0.87 -5.46
C ILE A 4 4.09 0.48 -4.38
N THR A 5 4.38 0.80 -3.12
CA THR A 5 3.38 0.83 -2.04
C THR A 5 3.19 2.26 -1.55
N TRP A 6 1.94 2.68 -1.35
CA TRP A 6 1.65 4.05 -0.95
C TRP A 6 0.29 4.22 -0.28
N ASN A 7 0.27 4.70 0.97
CA ASN A 7 -0.94 5.24 1.58
C ASN A 7 -1.27 6.58 0.91
N LEU A 8 -2.44 6.67 0.29
CA LEU A 8 -2.84 7.83 -0.50
C LEU A 8 -3.71 8.83 0.25
N ALA A 9 -3.86 8.71 1.58
CA ALA A 9 -4.51 9.67 2.45
C ALA A 9 -5.84 10.18 1.87
N ASN A 10 -6.92 9.46 2.18
CA ASN A 10 -8.19 9.56 1.47
C ASN A 10 -8.68 11.01 1.24
N TYR A 11 -9.41 11.25 0.15
CA TYR A 11 -9.82 12.60 -0.25
C TYR A 11 -10.83 13.28 0.70
N ASP A 12 -11.46 12.55 1.63
CA ASP A 12 -12.48 13.12 2.51
C ASP A 12 -11.78 13.74 3.73
N ASP A 13 -10.74 13.09 4.22
CA ASP A 13 -9.95 13.53 5.36
C ASP A 13 -8.80 14.47 4.95
N HIS A 14 -8.46 14.51 3.65
CA HIS A 14 -7.34 15.28 3.12
C HIS A 14 -7.73 16.11 1.88
N PRO A 15 -7.64 17.45 1.95
CA PRO A 15 -8.12 18.36 0.90
C PRO A 15 -7.24 18.33 -0.36
N HIS A 16 -7.66 19.09 -1.38
CA HIS A 16 -6.92 19.31 -2.64
C HIS A 16 -6.72 18.05 -3.48
N TRP A 17 -7.71 17.16 -3.52
CA TRP A 17 -7.63 15.90 -4.25
C TRP A 17 -7.19 16.06 -5.71
N ASP A 18 -7.69 17.05 -6.45
CA ASP A 18 -7.33 17.22 -7.88
C ASP A 18 -5.85 17.56 -8.08
N ASP A 19 -5.26 18.35 -7.18
CA ASP A 19 -3.82 18.66 -7.23
C ASP A 19 -3.00 17.45 -6.80
N ARG A 20 -3.43 16.77 -5.74
CA ARG A 20 -2.79 15.55 -5.23
C ARG A 20 -2.83 14.43 -6.26
N LEU A 21 -3.95 14.22 -6.93
CA LEU A 21 -4.13 13.23 -7.99
C LEU A 21 -3.11 13.45 -9.11
N LYS A 22 -2.94 14.69 -9.59
CA LYS A 22 -1.93 15.01 -10.61
C LYS A 22 -0.52 14.69 -10.13
N MET A 23 -0.19 15.00 -8.88
CA MET A 23 1.12 14.70 -8.30
C MET A 23 1.35 13.19 -8.15
N ILE A 24 0.36 12.45 -7.65
CA ILE A 24 0.38 10.98 -7.53
C ILE A 24 0.60 10.35 -8.90
N VAL A 25 -0.22 10.72 -9.90
CA VAL A 25 -0.13 10.20 -11.26
C VAL A 25 1.22 10.51 -11.89
N ASN A 26 1.75 11.71 -11.70
CA ASN A 26 3.06 12.08 -12.25
C ASN A 26 4.20 11.28 -11.61
N GLU A 27 4.17 11.04 -10.29
CA GLU A 27 5.18 10.21 -9.63
C GLU A 27 5.07 8.75 -10.08
N ILE A 28 3.87 8.20 -10.21
CA ILE A 28 3.65 6.85 -10.76
C ILE A 28 4.14 6.77 -12.21
N ALA A 29 3.79 7.73 -13.06
CA ALA A 29 4.19 7.76 -14.47
C ALA A 29 5.70 7.92 -14.67
N LYS A 30 6.40 8.60 -13.75
CA LYS A 30 7.85 8.72 -13.73
C LYS A 30 8.53 7.38 -13.50
N HIS A 31 7.99 6.54 -12.61
CA HIS A 31 8.61 5.28 -12.21
C HIS A 31 8.12 4.06 -12.99
N GLN A 32 6.89 4.12 -13.49
CA GLN A 32 6.17 3.07 -14.21
C GLN A 32 6.24 1.70 -13.51
N PRO A 33 5.77 1.56 -12.25
CA PRO A 33 5.75 0.26 -11.60
C PRO A 33 4.86 -0.76 -12.31
N ASP A 34 5.21 -2.03 -12.18
CA ASP A 34 4.40 -3.17 -12.63
C ASP A 34 3.23 -3.47 -11.68
N VAL A 35 3.40 -3.13 -10.39
CA VAL A 35 2.39 -3.29 -9.34
C VAL A 35 2.31 -2.05 -8.47
N LEU A 36 1.10 -1.54 -8.25
CA LEU A 36 0.78 -0.50 -7.27
C LEU A 36 -0.03 -1.15 -6.14
N ALA A 37 0.45 -1.04 -4.90
CA ALA A 37 -0.24 -1.44 -3.69
C ALA A 37 -0.64 -0.18 -2.91
N LEU A 38 -1.91 0.18 -2.95
CA LEU A 38 -2.42 1.44 -2.46
C LEU A 38 -3.27 1.23 -1.21
N GLN A 39 -3.09 2.09 -0.21
CA GLN A 39 -3.92 2.14 1.00
C GLN A 39 -4.75 3.43 1.05
N GLU A 40 -5.78 3.43 1.91
CA GLU A 40 -6.75 4.53 2.06
C GLU A 40 -7.44 4.93 0.74
N ILE A 41 -7.79 3.92 -0.05
CA ILE A 41 -8.61 4.13 -1.25
C ILE A 41 -10.05 4.34 -0.82
N ARG A 42 -10.62 5.45 -1.29
CA ARG A 42 -11.93 5.92 -0.91
C ARG A 42 -12.87 5.94 -2.11
N TYR A 43 -14.13 5.66 -1.81
CA TYR A 43 -15.25 5.93 -2.68
C TYR A 43 -16.33 6.61 -1.84
N ASN A 44 -16.82 7.76 -2.31
CA ASN A 44 -17.86 8.54 -1.68
C ASN A 44 -18.67 9.19 -2.81
N THR A 45 -19.93 8.78 -3.00
CA THR A 45 -20.78 9.33 -4.08
C THR A 45 -21.03 10.83 -3.96
N ASP A 46 -20.83 11.40 -2.77
CA ASP A 46 -21.02 12.82 -2.52
C ASP A 46 -19.76 13.66 -2.77
N HIS A 47 -18.58 13.03 -2.88
CA HIS A 47 -17.35 13.74 -3.20
C HIS A 47 -17.37 14.24 -4.65
N PRO A 48 -17.03 15.52 -4.95
CA PRO A 48 -17.16 16.10 -6.28
C PRO A 48 -16.53 15.26 -7.40
N SER A 49 -15.31 14.76 -7.21
CA SER A 49 -14.61 13.94 -8.22
C SER A 49 -15.29 12.59 -8.50
N THR A 50 -15.94 12.01 -7.49
CA THR A 50 -16.61 10.71 -7.60
C THR A 50 -18.05 10.86 -8.10
N LYS A 51 -18.72 11.96 -7.76
CA LYS A 51 -20.07 12.26 -8.21
C LYS A 51 -20.16 12.37 -9.74
N GLU A 52 -19.13 12.94 -10.37
CA GLU A 52 -19.06 13.10 -11.82
C GLU A 52 -18.67 11.81 -12.55
N SER A 53 -17.66 11.09 -12.03
CA SER A 53 -17.04 9.96 -12.71
C SER A 53 -17.59 8.59 -12.29
N HIS A 54 -18.20 8.50 -11.11
CA HIS A 54 -18.50 7.27 -10.38
C HIS A 54 -17.26 6.39 -10.09
N PHE A 55 -16.06 6.97 -10.16
CA PHE A 55 -14.81 6.28 -9.92
C PHE A 55 -14.30 6.50 -8.49
N ASN A 56 -13.82 5.42 -7.86
CA ASN A 56 -13.04 5.55 -6.62
C ASN A 56 -11.66 6.17 -6.91
N MET A 57 -10.88 6.48 -5.87
CA MET A 57 -9.56 7.09 -6.04
C MET A 57 -8.63 6.29 -6.97
N ALA A 58 -8.61 4.95 -6.85
CA ALA A 58 -7.74 4.10 -7.67
C ALA A 58 -8.16 4.06 -9.15
N ASP A 59 -9.47 4.07 -9.42
CA ASP A 59 -10.02 4.16 -10.78
C ASP A 59 -9.67 5.51 -11.42
N GLN A 60 -9.75 6.62 -10.66
CA GLN A 60 -9.34 7.94 -11.13
C GLN A 60 -7.84 8.00 -11.48
N ILE A 61 -6.98 7.38 -10.65
CA ILE A 61 -5.55 7.27 -10.93
C ILE A 61 -5.31 6.47 -12.21
N LEU A 62 -5.96 5.32 -12.37
CA LEU A 62 -5.78 4.49 -13.56
C LEU A 62 -6.26 5.22 -14.82
N LEU A 63 -7.39 5.94 -14.76
CA LEU A 63 -7.89 6.74 -15.87
C LEU A 63 -6.85 7.78 -16.34
N GLU A 64 -6.30 8.56 -15.42
CA GLU A 64 -5.28 9.59 -15.73
C GLU A 64 -3.98 8.97 -16.30
N LEU A 65 -3.57 7.82 -15.79
CA LEU A 65 -2.44 7.07 -16.35
C LEU A 65 -2.73 6.57 -17.78
N GLN A 66 -3.95 6.10 -18.04
CA GLN A 66 -4.39 5.64 -19.36
C GLN A 66 -4.52 6.80 -20.36
N MET A 67 -4.95 7.98 -19.92
CA MET A 67 -4.93 9.21 -20.71
C MET A 67 -3.50 9.62 -21.12
N LYS A 68 -2.50 9.26 -20.30
CA LYS A 68 -1.07 9.39 -20.63
C LYS A 68 -0.51 8.21 -21.45
N ASN A 69 -1.38 7.35 -21.99
CA ASN A 69 -1.02 6.17 -22.80
C ASN A 69 -0.24 5.08 -22.03
N LEU A 70 -0.29 5.09 -20.69
CA LEU A 70 0.30 4.09 -19.80
C LEU A 70 -0.77 3.11 -19.28
N TYR A 71 -0.40 1.95 -18.75
CA TYR A 71 -1.32 1.03 -18.04
C TYR A 71 -2.60 0.62 -18.79
N LYS A 72 -2.58 0.57 -20.13
CA LYS A 72 -3.76 0.29 -20.96
C LYS A 72 -4.46 -1.04 -20.67
N LYS A 73 -3.71 -2.02 -20.17
CA LYS A 73 -4.20 -3.36 -19.84
C LYS A 73 -4.22 -3.63 -18.34
N ALA A 74 -3.97 -2.59 -17.54
CA ALA A 74 -3.88 -2.76 -16.10
C ALA A 74 -5.27 -3.06 -15.55
N ARG A 75 -5.32 -3.94 -14.57
CA ARG A 75 -6.51 -4.26 -13.81
C ARG A 75 -6.45 -3.56 -12.46
N VAL A 76 -7.62 -3.20 -11.95
CA VAL A 76 -7.81 -2.71 -10.59
C VAL A 76 -8.42 -3.84 -9.77
N ILE A 77 -7.79 -4.19 -8.66
CA ILE A 77 -8.26 -5.19 -7.70
C ILE A 77 -8.45 -4.46 -6.38
N THR A 78 -9.65 -3.95 -6.16
CA THR A 78 -9.99 -3.18 -4.95
C THR A 78 -10.73 -4.04 -3.95
N GLN A 79 -10.39 -3.90 -2.67
CA GLN A 79 -11.08 -4.54 -1.57
C GLN A 79 -11.53 -3.51 -0.53
N PRO A 80 -12.82 -3.10 -0.54
CA PRO A 80 -13.40 -2.29 0.50
C PRO A 80 -13.34 -3.02 1.85
N ALA A 81 -12.93 -2.31 2.89
CA ALA A 81 -12.80 -2.84 4.25
C ALA A 81 -13.86 -2.28 5.19
N MET A 82 -14.15 -0.98 5.06
CA MET A 82 -15.09 -0.24 5.90
C MET A 82 -16.16 0.43 5.04
N TYR A 83 -17.43 0.25 5.38
CA TYR A 83 -18.56 0.88 4.72
C TYR A 83 -19.21 1.89 5.66
N TYR A 84 -19.46 3.08 5.16
CA TYR A 84 -20.11 4.17 5.89
C TYR A 84 -21.47 4.42 5.24
N GLY A 85 -22.46 3.65 5.66
CA GLY A 85 -23.76 3.63 4.99
C GLY A 85 -23.69 2.99 3.60
N LYS A 86 -24.45 3.53 2.63
CA LYS A 86 -24.61 2.96 1.29
C LYS A 86 -23.81 3.66 0.20
N THR A 87 -23.29 4.85 0.50
CA THR A 87 -22.70 5.78 -0.47
C THR A 87 -21.19 5.86 -0.36
N HIS A 88 -20.62 5.29 0.70
CA HIS A 88 -19.25 5.54 1.09
C HIS A 88 -18.54 4.27 1.58
N TRP A 89 -17.31 4.05 1.13
CA TRP A 89 -16.41 3.02 1.67
C TRP A 89 -14.94 3.44 1.61
N GLU A 90 -14.14 2.80 2.45
CA GLU A 90 -12.68 2.84 2.43
C GLU A 90 -12.11 1.42 2.33
N GLY A 91 -11.01 1.27 1.61
CA GLY A 91 -10.31 0.02 1.44
C GLY A 91 -8.89 0.17 0.91
N ILE A 92 -8.39 -0.91 0.33
CA ILE A 92 -7.07 -0.99 -0.28
C ILE A 92 -7.18 -1.53 -1.71
N THR A 93 -6.18 -1.27 -2.54
CA THR A 93 -6.21 -1.62 -3.95
C THR A 93 -4.85 -2.12 -4.44
N LEU A 94 -4.88 -3.11 -5.33
CA LEU A 94 -3.78 -3.46 -6.21
C LEU A 94 -4.10 -3.01 -7.65
N ILE A 95 -3.18 -2.29 -8.31
CA ILE A 95 -3.25 -2.02 -9.76
C ILE A 95 -2.04 -2.67 -10.42
N THR A 96 -2.26 -3.49 -11.47
CA THR A 96 -1.15 -4.19 -12.14
C THR A 96 -1.44 -4.54 -13.59
N ASN A 97 -0.39 -4.63 -14.41
CA ASN A 97 -0.44 -5.24 -15.75
C ASN A 97 -0.02 -6.72 -15.76
N LEU A 98 0.45 -7.26 -14.63
CA LEU A 98 0.93 -8.63 -14.55
C LEU A 98 -0.22 -9.64 -14.67
N GLU A 99 0.13 -10.87 -15.06
CA GLU A 99 -0.80 -11.97 -14.95
C GLU A 99 -1.13 -12.18 -13.47
N THR A 100 -2.42 -12.16 -13.13
CA THR A 100 -2.89 -12.46 -11.78
C THR A 100 -3.55 -13.82 -11.78
N ILE A 101 -2.91 -14.75 -11.06
CA ILE A 101 -3.32 -16.15 -10.96
C ILE A 101 -4.41 -16.30 -9.89
N GLU A 102 -4.20 -15.64 -8.75
CA GLU A 102 -5.09 -15.72 -7.59
C GLU A 102 -5.18 -14.35 -6.91
N THR A 103 -6.34 -14.02 -6.37
CA THR A 103 -6.53 -12.87 -5.47
C THR A 103 -7.37 -13.29 -4.28
N GLY A 104 -7.20 -12.58 -3.17
CA GLY A 104 -8.05 -12.74 -2.01
C GLY A 104 -7.70 -11.74 -0.93
N ASN A 105 -8.29 -11.92 0.25
CA ASN A 105 -8.09 -11.03 1.37
C ASN A 105 -8.46 -11.71 2.69
N ILE A 106 -7.92 -11.14 3.77
CA ILE A 106 -8.41 -11.36 5.13
C ILE A 106 -8.98 -10.06 5.66
N PHE A 107 -10.19 -10.14 6.19
CA PHE A 107 -10.72 -9.08 7.03
C PHE A 107 -10.24 -9.33 8.46
N HIS A 108 -9.59 -8.33 9.03
CA HIS A 108 -9.06 -8.45 10.37
C HIS A 108 -10.15 -8.37 11.44
N THR A 109 -9.88 -8.98 12.59
CA THR A 109 -10.75 -8.84 13.76
C THR A 109 -10.83 -7.35 14.15
N LEU A 110 -12.06 -6.82 14.14
CA LEU A 110 -12.34 -5.48 14.66
C LEU A 110 -12.72 -5.60 16.12
N LEU A 111 -11.99 -4.89 16.98
CA LEU A 111 -12.31 -4.79 18.39
C LEU A 111 -13.21 -3.56 18.60
N ASP A 112 -14.28 -3.74 19.35
CA ASP A 112 -15.15 -2.63 19.78
C ASP A 112 -14.48 -1.85 20.92
N ILE A 113 -13.36 -1.21 20.61
CA ILE A 113 -12.58 -0.38 21.52
C ILE A 113 -12.58 1.01 20.91
N SER A 114 -13.07 1.97 21.69
CA SER A 114 -13.71 3.23 21.29
C SER A 114 -12.88 4.28 20.49
N SER A 115 -11.81 3.92 19.79
CA SER A 115 -11.01 4.90 19.05
C SER A 115 -10.57 4.51 17.65
N ASP A 116 -10.35 3.23 17.34
CA ASP A 116 -10.21 2.79 15.94
C ASP A 116 -11.39 1.89 15.60
N GLN A 117 -12.37 2.47 14.89
CA GLN A 117 -13.57 1.77 14.45
C GLN A 117 -13.42 1.24 13.01
N ASN A 118 -12.26 1.45 12.39
CA ASN A 118 -12.04 1.08 11.00
C ASN A 118 -11.74 -0.42 10.93
N LYS A 119 -12.58 -1.14 10.19
CA LYS A 119 -12.31 -2.54 9.86
C LYS A 119 -11.07 -2.59 8.95
N ARG A 120 -10.03 -3.29 9.40
CA ARG A 120 -8.75 -3.43 8.68
C ARG A 120 -8.76 -4.66 7.78
N ILE A 121 -7.90 -4.64 6.76
CA ILE A 121 -7.81 -5.69 5.76
C ILE A 121 -6.36 -5.93 5.34
N THR A 122 -6.02 -7.17 5.04
CA THR A 122 -4.85 -7.51 4.24
C THR A 122 -5.32 -8.20 2.96
N GLN A 123 -5.02 -7.60 1.81
CA GLN A 123 -5.29 -8.12 0.48
C GLN A 123 -4.05 -8.86 -0.03
N TYR A 124 -4.23 -9.90 -0.84
CA TYR A 124 -3.14 -10.50 -1.58
C TYR A 124 -3.48 -10.77 -3.04
N ALA A 125 -2.43 -10.94 -3.81
CA ALA A 125 -2.49 -11.53 -5.13
C ALA A 125 -1.26 -12.42 -5.37
N VAL A 126 -1.47 -13.55 -6.05
CA VAL A 126 -0.39 -14.32 -6.67
C VAL A 126 -0.28 -13.83 -8.10
N MET A 127 0.87 -13.25 -8.42
CA MET A 127 1.15 -12.63 -9.71
C MET A 127 2.32 -13.31 -10.38
N ALA A 128 2.32 -13.29 -11.71
CA ALA A 128 3.39 -13.84 -12.51
C ALA A 128 3.83 -12.90 -13.65
N ASN A 129 5.12 -12.94 -13.93
CA ASN A 129 5.69 -12.59 -15.22
C ASN A 129 6.43 -13.82 -15.78
N HIS A 130 7.18 -13.64 -16.87
CA HIS A 130 7.95 -14.72 -17.49
C HIS A 130 9.10 -15.32 -16.65
N GLU A 131 9.50 -14.70 -15.54
CA GLU A 131 10.67 -15.09 -14.73
C GLU A 131 10.29 -15.51 -13.31
N ILE A 132 9.26 -14.90 -12.73
CA ILE A 132 8.86 -15.12 -11.35
C ILE A 132 7.35 -15.22 -11.20
N THR A 133 6.92 -16.20 -10.41
CA THR A 133 5.61 -16.21 -9.76
C THR A 133 5.81 -15.91 -8.28
N PHE A 134 5.10 -14.92 -7.75
CA PHE A 134 5.27 -14.46 -6.39
C PHE A 134 3.93 -14.03 -5.78
N ALA A 135 3.87 -14.03 -4.45
CA ALA A 135 2.73 -13.51 -3.70
C ALA A 135 3.05 -12.09 -3.20
N ILE A 136 2.17 -11.14 -3.47
CA ILE A 136 2.22 -9.80 -2.89
C ILE A 136 1.02 -9.59 -1.96
N PHE A 137 1.30 -9.08 -0.76
CA PHE A 137 0.33 -8.69 0.23
C PHE A 137 0.34 -7.17 0.40
N ASN A 138 -0.85 -6.57 0.43
CA ASN A 138 -1.08 -5.16 0.69
C ASN A 138 -1.90 -5.04 1.97
N THR A 139 -1.47 -4.20 2.93
CA THR A 139 -2.18 -4.03 4.20
C THR A 139 -2.23 -2.57 4.66
N HIS A 140 -3.19 -2.30 5.54
CA HIS A 140 -3.25 -1.09 6.36
C HIS A 140 -3.67 -1.49 7.78
N PHE A 141 -2.73 -1.52 8.73
CA PHE A 141 -3.00 -1.96 10.10
C PHE A 141 -3.60 -0.87 10.97
N SER A 142 -4.27 -1.28 12.04
CA SER A 142 -4.78 -0.37 13.06
C SER A 142 -3.64 0.42 13.71
N TYR A 143 -3.89 1.69 14.01
CA TYR A 143 -2.98 2.53 14.78
C TYR A 143 -3.11 2.33 16.30
N LYS A 144 -3.98 1.42 16.74
CA LYS A 144 -4.17 1.05 18.15
C LYS A 144 -3.47 -0.26 18.45
N GLU A 145 -2.68 -0.27 19.53
CA GLU A 145 -1.80 -1.40 19.87
C GLU A 145 -2.48 -2.77 19.83
N LEU A 146 -3.65 -2.91 20.47
CA LEU A 146 -4.33 -4.20 20.53
C LEU A 146 -4.91 -4.63 19.17
N GLY A 147 -5.44 -3.67 18.40
CA GLY A 147 -5.91 -3.92 17.03
C GLY A 147 -4.75 -4.31 16.12
N MET A 148 -3.65 -3.56 16.17
CA MET A 148 -2.42 -3.83 15.43
C MET A 148 -1.86 -5.22 15.74
N LYS A 149 -1.79 -5.58 17.03
CA LYS A 149 -1.35 -6.91 17.46
C LYS A 149 -2.15 -8.02 16.75
N LEU A 150 -3.48 -7.91 16.74
CA LEU A 150 -4.34 -8.88 16.05
C LEU A 150 -4.12 -8.86 14.55
N ASN A 151 -3.99 -7.68 13.93
CA ASN A 151 -3.78 -7.57 12.49
C ASN A 151 -2.47 -8.25 12.07
N VAL A 152 -1.39 -8.03 12.82
CA VAL A 152 -0.10 -8.69 12.60
C VAL A 152 -0.21 -10.21 12.78
N ASP A 153 -0.78 -10.67 13.90
CA ASP A 153 -0.91 -12.10 14.21
C ASP A 153 -1.75 -12.81 13.11
N GLU A 154 -2.84 -12.21 12.65
CA GLU A 154 -3.70 -12.74 11.57
C GLU A 154 -3.00 -12.72 10.21
N THR A 155 -2.27 -11.66 9.88
CA THR A 155 -1.53 -11.55 8.61
C THR A 155 -0.42 -12.60 8.51
N ILE A 156 0.39 -12.77 9.57
CA ILE A 156 1.43 -13.80 9.63
C ILE A 156 0.81 -15.19 9.41
N ASN A 157 -0.23 -15.52 10.17
CA ASN A 157 -0.91 -16.82 10.06
C ASN A 157 -1.44 -17.07 8.65
N TYR A 158 -1.94 -16.03 7.98
CA TYR A 158 -2.44 -16.17 6.62
C TYR A 158 -1.32 -16.29 5.58
N MET A 159 -0.24 -15.50 5.70
CA MET A 159 0.93 -15.58 4.81
C MET A 159 1.63 -16.94 4.89
N ASN A 160 1.59 -17.63 6.04
CA ASN A 160 2.17 -18.96 6.19
C ASN A 160 1.55 -20.02 5.24
N ARG A 161 0.34 -19.76 4.71
CA ARG A 161 -0.28 -20.59 3.66
C ARG A 161 0.43 -20.48 2.30
N PHE A 162 1.29 -19.46 2.13
CA PHE A 162 1.99 -19.13 0.90
C PHE A 162 3.50 -19.38 1.01
N ALA A 163 3.97 -20.13 2.02
CA ALA A 163 5.39 -20.38 2.28
C ALA A 163 6.16 -20.98 1.08
N GLY A 164 5.47 -21.56 0.09
CA GLY A 164 6.07 -22.05 -1.16
C GLY A 164 6.36 -20.98 -2.23
N TYR A 165 5.91 -19.74 -2.05
CA TYR A 165 6.13 -18.64 -2.99
C TYR A 165 7.20 -17.67 -2.47
N PRO A 166 8.02 -17.06 -3.37
CA PRO A 166 8.59 -15.75 -3.10
C PRO A 166 7.48 -14.80 -2.67
N LEU A 167 7.61 -14.19 -1.49
CA LEU A 167 6.53 -13.41 -0.88
C LEU A 167 7.01 -12.04 -0.45
N MET A 168 6.15 -11.05 -0.65
CA MET A 168 6.34 -9.69 -0.16
C MET A 168 5.06 -9.17 0.51
N LEU A 169 5.20 -8.58 1.69
CA LEU A 169 4.16 -7.82 2.38
C LEU A 169 4.54 -6.33 2.40
N VAL A 170 3.65 -5.50 1.87
CA VAL A 170 3.81 -4.05 1.80
C VAL A 170 2.61 -3.32 2.39
N GLY A 171 2.82 -2.07 2.78
CA GLY A 171 1.76 -1.16 3.19
C GLY A 171 2.08 -0.39 4.46
N ASP A 172 1.08 0.40 4.87
CA ASP A 172 1.11 1.20 6.10
C ASP A 172 0.77 0.32 7.30
N MET A 173 1.76 0.08 8.16
CA MET A 173 1.60 -0.75 9.34
C MET A 173 1.32 0.07 10.60
N ASN A 174 1.25 1.41 10.49
CA ASN A 174 1.01 2.35 11.59
C ASN A 174 1.96 2.25 12.79
N ALA A 175 3.09 1.53 12.66
CA ALA A 175 4.04 1.32 13.73
C ALA A 175 5.48 1.52 13.28
N LYS A 176 6.30 1.97 14.23
CA LYS A 176 7.73 2.15 14.01
C LYS A 176 8.47 0.80 14.00
N PRO A 177 9.70 0.74 13.44
CA PRO A 177 10.47 -0.50 13.38
C PRO A 177 10.83 -1.11 14.76
N ASP A 178 10.81 -0.31 15.82
CA ASP A 178 11.05 -0.72 17.21
C ASP A 178 9.79 -1.20 17.94
N ASN A 179 8.62 -1.18 17.30
CA ASN A 179 7.39 -1.72 17.88
C ASN A 179 7.45 -3.25 17.98
N GLU A 180 7.11 -3.79 19.16
CA GLU A 180 7.19 -5.22 19.46
C GLU A 180 6.29 -6.09 18.56
N ASN A 181 5.12 -5.57 18.14
CA ASN A 181 4.22 -6.32 17.27
C ASN A 181 4.79 -6.40 15.86
N ILE A 182 5.32 -5.31 15.31
CA ILE A 182 5.98 -5.33 14.00
C ILE A 182 7.22 -6.24 14.00
N HIS A 183 7.97 -6.29 15.09
CA HIS A 183 9.14 -7.17 15.20
C HIS A 183 8.81 -8.66 15.04
N LYS A 184 7.55 -9.08 15.24
CA LYS A 184 7.12 -10.47 15.02
C LYS A 184 7.36 -10.95 13.59
N PHE A 185 7.30 -10.08 12.57
CA PHE A 185 7.65 -10.47 11.21
C PHE A 185 9.10 -10.99 11.13
N ALA A 186 10.04 -10.34 11.81
CA ALA A 186 11.43 -10.81 11.88
C ALA A 186 11.56 -12.16 12.62
N LEU A 187 10.80 -12.36 13.68
CA LEU A 187 10.78 -13.63 14.43
C LEU A 187 10.23 -14.79 13.59
N GLU A 188 9.34 -14.50 12.65
CA GLU A 188 8.74 -15.46 11.72
C GLU A 188 9.52 -15.61 10.39
N GLY A 189 10.75 -15.08 10.33
CA GLY A 189 11.64 -15.26 9.18
C GLY A 189 11.42 -14.29 8.02
N TYR A 190 10.68 -13.19 8.23
CA TYR A 190 10.57 -12.12 7.24
C TYR A 190 11.63 -11.05 7.46
N THR A 191 12.19 -10.51 6.37
CA THR A 191 13.19 -9.45 6.40
C THR A 191 12.60 -8.10 5.99
N ASP A 192 12.81 -7.06 6.82
CA ASP A 192 12.57 -5.67 6.47
C ASP A 192 13.61 -5.20 5.44
N ILE A 193 13.15 -4.97 4.21
CA ILE A 193 14.01 -4.57 3.09
C ILE A 193 14.66 -3.21 3.31
N TRP A 194 13.96 -2.25 3.94
CA TRP A 194 14.56 -0.94 4.21
C TRP A 194 15.73 -1.09 5.17
N GLN A 195 15.54 -1.81 6.27
CA GLN A 195 16.59 -2.04 7.26
C GLN A 195 17.77 -2.84 6.67
N LYS A 196 17.50 -3.79 5.77
CA LYS A 196 18.54 -4.59 5.10
C LYS A 196 19.41 -3.75 4.16
N LEU A 197 18.78 -2.95 3.30
CA LEU A 197 19.49 -2.21 2.24
C LEU A 197 20.05 -0.87 2.72
N HIS A 198 19.39 -0.24 3.69
CA HIS A 198 19.75 1.10 4.21
C HIS A 198 19.88 1.11 5.74
N PRO A 199 20.75 0.26 6.34
CA PRO A 199 20.80 0.06 7.80
C PRO A 199 21.19 1.31 8.61
N LYS A 200 21.68 2.36 7.95
CA LYS A 200 22.10 3.64 8.55
C LYS A 200 21.11 4.77 8.30
N GLU A 201 20.04 4.52 7.54
CA GLU A 201 19.07 5.55 7.16
C GLU A 201 17.73 5.32 7.84
N ASN A 202 17.13 6.41 8.33
CA ASN A 202 15.86 6.32 9.05
C ASN A 202 14.67 5.89 8.17
N GLY A 203 14.69 6.27 6.89
CA GLY A 203 13.62 5.96 5.95
C GLY A 203 12.26 6.51 6.33
N PHE A 204 12.20 7.72 6.89
CA PHE A 204 10.93 8.28 7.34
C PHE A 204 9.95 8.45 6.19
N THR A 205 8.76 7.88 6.35
CA THR A 205 7.65 7.94 5.39
C THR A 205 6.49 8.81 5.90
N TYR A 206 6.46 9.16 7.19
CA TYR A 206 5.37 9.90 7.80
C TYR A 206 5.83 10.98 8.81
N LYS A 207 5.23 12.17 8.89
CA LYS A 207 4.25 12.77 7.97
C LYS A 207 4.95 13.70 6.98
N SER A 208 4.48 13.76 5.74
CA SER A 208 5.19 14.36 4.60
C SER A 208 5.79 15.75 4.84
N PHE A 209 5.09 16.66 5.54
CA PHE A 209 5.62 18.02 5.76
C PHE A 209 6.82 18.09 6.73
N LYS A 210 6.98 17.07 7.59
CA LYS A 210 8.07 16.97 8.57
C LYS A 210 8.21 15.50 8.99
N PRO A 211 8.83 14.67 8.13
CA PRO A 211 8.83 13.22 8.33
C PRO A 211 9.70 12.85 9.54
N THR A 212 9.14 12.05 10.44
CA THR A 212 9.77 11.65 11.72
C THR A 212 9.54 10.18 12.08
N LYS A 213 8.74 9.45 11.28
CA LYS A 213 8.42 8.04 11.49
C LYS A 213 8.55 7.28 10.17
N ARG A 214 9.06 6.05 10.24
CA ARG A 214 8.95 5.06 9.17
C ARG A 214 7.87 4.07 9.60
N ILE A 215 6.72 4.12 8.93
CA ILE A 215 5.56 3.28 9.26
C ILE A 215 5.03 2.49 8.05
N ASP A 216 5.58 2.76 6.87
CA ASP A 216 5.34 1.99 5.65
C ASP A 216 6.52 1.02 5.45
N PHE A 217 6.22 -0.23 5.11
CA PHE A 217 7.21 -1.30 5.08
C PHE A 217 7.18 -2.10 3.78
N CYS A 218 8.28 -2.82 3.55
CA CYS A 218 8.39 -3.95 2.65
C CYS A 218 9.06 -5.09 3.41
N TRP A 219 8.27 -6.09 3.81
CA TRP A 219 8.75 -7.34 4.41
C TRP A 219 8.77 -8.43 3.37
N VAL A 220 9.81 -9.26 3.36
CA VAL A 220 9.94 -10.36 2.40
C VAL A 220 10.41 -11.64 3.07
N ASN A 221 10.07 -12.80 2.50
CA ASN A 221 10.63 -14.07 2.95
C ASN A 221 11.99 -14.36 2.28
N ASP A 222 12.65 -15.44 2.72
CA ASP A 222 13.95 -15.88 2.20
C ASP A 222 13.96 -16.20 0.69
N LEU A 223 12.81 -16.56 0.11
CA LEU A 223 12.69 -16.83 -1.32
C LEU A 223 12.68 -15.55 -2.17
N MET A 224 12.39 -14.40 -1.56
CA MET A 224 12.31 -13.09 -2.22
C MET A 224 13.49 -12.18 -1.86
N ILE A 225 14.13 -12.39 -0.71
CA ILE A 225 15.15 -11.48 -0.16
C ILE A 225 16.28 -11.12 -1.13
N ASP A 226 16.85 -12.09 -1.83
CA ASP A 226 17.99 -11.88 -2.74
C ASP A 226 17.55 -11.35 -4.11
N LYS A 227 16.25 -11.34 -4.38
CA LYS A 227 15.66 -10.78 -5.61
C LYS A 227 15.47 -9.27 -5.47
N VAL A 228 15.25 -8.75 -4.26
CA VAL A 228 15.11 -7.31 -4.05
C VAL A 228 16.46 -6.61 -4.22
N LYS A 229 16.55 -5.67 -5.16
CA LYS A 229 17.77 -4.91 -5.45
C LYS A 229 17.78 -3.53 -4.81
N LYS A 230 16.60 -2.92 -4.70
CA LYS A 230 16.47 -1.52 -4.35
C LYS A 230 15.16 -1.26 -3.62
N ILE A 231 15.22 -0.31 -2.69
CA ILE A 231 14.06 0.34 -2.11
C ILE A 231 14.35 1.83 -1.97
N GLU A 232 13.41 2.69 -2.34
CA GLU A 232 13.55 4.14 -2.26
C GLU A 232 12.25 4.82 -1.84
N ILE A 233 12.37 6.01 -1.26
CA ILE A 233 11.23 6.89 -0.95
C ILE A 233 10.86 7.68 -2.21
N ILE A 234 9.55 7.80 -2.47
CA ILE A 234 8.99 8.58 -3.58
C ILE A 234 7.87 9.51 -3.10
N GLY A 235 7.47 10.47 -3.94
CA GLY A 235 6.37 11.38 -3.61
C GLY A 235 6.69 12.32 -2.45
N ASN A 236 7.98 12.58 -2.21
CA ASN A 236 8.49 13.31 -1.04
C ASN A 236 8.72 14.81 -1.28
N SER A 237 8.10 15.38 -2.32
CA SER A 237 8.17 16.81 -2.63
C SER A 237 6.77 17.41 -2.64
N SER A 238 6.63 18.62 -2.10
CA SER A 238 5.41 19.41 -2.25
C SER A 238 5.40 20.17 -3.58
N ASN A 239 4.22 20.60 -4.01
CA ASN A 239 4.10 21.66 -5.01
C ASN A 239 4.44 23.04 -4.41
N GLU A 240 4.33 24.09 -5.24
CA GLU A 240 4.58 25.49 -4.86
C GLU A 240 3.71 26.01 -3.72
N ASN A 241 2.54 25.39 -3.49
CA ASN A 241 1.61 25.74 -2.43
C ASN A 241 1.85 24.92 -1.14
N GLY A 242 2.90 24.10 -1.09
CA GLY A 242 3.20 23.25 0.06
C GLY A 242 2.32 22.01 0.18
N ILE A 243 1.56 21.66 -0.86
CA ILE A 243 0.71 20.47 -0.90
C ILE A 243 1.57 19.28 -1.32
N TYR A 244 1.53 18.19 -0.55
CA TYR A 244 2.16 16.91 -0.88
C TYR A 244 1.15 15.96 -1.55
N PRO A 245 1.60 14.95 -2.33
CA PRO A 245 0.69 13.99 -2.94
C PRO A 245 -0.13 13.21 -1.89
N SER A 246 0.48 12.91 -0.76
CA SER A 246 -0.12 12.26 0.41
C SER A 246 0.59 12.76 1.68
N ASP A 247 -0.01 12.58 2.85
CA ASP A 247 0.68 12.79 4.13
C ASP A 247 1.65 11.65 4.47
N HIS A 248 1.65 10.57 3.66
CA HIS A 248 2.70 9.57 3.55
C HIS A 248 3.55 9.77 2.30
N PHE A 249 4.83 9.42 2.39
CA PHE A 249 5.66 9.14 1.22
C PHE A 249 5.47 7.69 0.77
N GLY A 250 5.58 7.46 -0.54
CA GLY A 250 5.53 6.11 -1.09
C GLY A 250 6.88 5.41 -0.99
N LEU A 251 6.86 4.08 -1.09
CA LEU A 251 8.06 3.27 -1.29
C LEU A 251 8.02 2.65 -2.68
N ILE A 252 9.12 2.79 -3.43
CA ILE A 252 9.35 2.00 -4.65
C ILE A 252 10.35 0.89 -4.34
N ILE A 253 10.02 -0.32 -4.76
CA ILE A 253 10.83 -1.52 -4.62
C ILE A 253 11.17 -2.03 -6.00
N GLU A 254 12.45 -2.28 -6.26
CA GLU A 254 12.89 -2.93 -7.51
C GLU A 254 13.36 -4.35 -7.19
N ILE A 255 12.78 -5.32 -7.89
CA ILE A 255 13.21 -6.71 -7.82
C ILE A 255 13.78 -7.17 -9.17
N MET A 256 14.81 -8.00 -9.10
CA MET A 256 15.43 -8.63 -10.25
C MET A 256 14.39 -9.40 -11.06
N GLU A 257 14.45 -9.13 -12.35
CA GLU A 257 13.99 -10.00 -13.42
C GLU A 257 14.92 -11.22 -13.50
#